data_AF-A0AA39QEV5-F1
#
_entry.id   AF-A0AA39QEV5-F1
#
_cell.length_a   1.000
_cell.length_b   1.000
_cell.length_c   1.000
_cell.angle_alpha   90.00
_cell.angle_beta   90.00
_cell.angle_gamma   90.00
#
_symmetry.space_group_name_H-M   'P 1'
#
loop_
_entity.id
_entity.type
_entity.pdbx_description
1 polymer ?
#
loop_
_entity_poly.entity_id
_entity_poly.type
_entity_poly.pdbx_seq_one_letter_code
_entity_poly.pdbx_strand_id
1 'polypeptide(L)'
;MVDSCPVCYSETKSLYSLPCGHIYCKQCVDGMEILDISQFKGSSFKASHCLRCSKVFPCDSLDGNIQSVPHKFRPYLSPAVREIHINPDNMEKQEKEQLSKQLACLQSKCEYMARQIREKDLQLDKLSQVIIWRKLPSLHFEVYVLGWVFIFILMILGLKQIAYILPKPLGAHRACFQGQCFQ
;
A
#
# COMPACT_ATOMS: atom_id res chain seq x y z
N MET A 1 26.31 -0.86 -4.28
CA MET A 1 26.64 0.43 -4.90
C MET A 1 27.77 1.01 -4.09
N VAL A 2 28.91 1.34 -4.71
CA VAL A 2 30.05 1.96 -4.01
C VAL A 2 30.13 3.38 -4.53
N ASP A 3 29.27 4.24 -3.97
CA ASP A 3 29.17 5.65 -4.36
C ASP A 3 30.11 6.52 -3.50
N SER A 4 30.78 5.89 -2.52
CA SER A 4 31.70 6.52 -1.58
C SER A 4 33.08 5.87 -1.64
N CYS A 5 34.12 6.69 -1.51
CA CYS A 5 35.49 6.22 -1.42
C CYS A 5 35.73 5.50 -0.07
N PRO A 6 36.34 4.30 -0.04
CA PRO A 6 36.55 3.56 1.21
C PRO A 6 37.60 4.19 2.14
N VAL A 7 38.32 5.21 1.69
CA VAL A 7 39.39 5.88 2.46
C VAL A 7 38.85 7.14 3.14
N CYS A 8 38.26 8.05 2.37
CA CYS A 8 37.75 9.33 2.87
C CYS A 8 36.24 9.36 3.11
N TYR A 9 35.52 8.29 2.74
CA TYR A 9 34.06 8.16 2.86
C TYR A 9 33.25 9.28 2.17
N SER A 10 33.90 10.10 1.33
CA SER A 10 33.22 11.15 0.58
C SER A 10 32.54 10.59 -0.66
N GLU A 11 31.34 11.10 -0.92
CA GLU A 11 30.63 10.89 -2.17
C GLU A 11 31.36 11.68 -3.26
N THR A 12 31.92 10.98 -4.25
CA THR A 12 32.70 11.62 -5.32
C THR A 12 32.28 11.06 -6.67
N LYS A 13 32.04 11.95 -7.64
CA LYS A 13 31.65 11.57 -9.01
C LYS A 13 32.81 10.94 -9.81
N SER A 14 34.05 11.19 -9.39
CA SER A 14 35.28 10.77 -10.05
C SER A 14 35.95 9.64 -9.27
N LEU A 15 35.50 8.41 -9.51
CA LEU A 15 36.09 7.21 -8.95
C LEU A 15 37.11 6.61 -9.94
N TYR A 16 38.25 6.19 -9.40
CA TYR A 16 39.38 5.66 -10.14
C TYR A 16 39.54 4.19 -9.77
N SER A 17 39.49 3.31 -10.78
CA SER A 17 39.83 1.91 -10.61
C SER A 17 41.34 1.73 -10.73
N LEU A 18 41.98 1.18 -9.70
CA LEU A 18 43.38 0.77 -9.78
C LEU A 18 43.50 -0.52 -10.61
N PRO A 19 44.70 -0.86 -11.11
CA PRO A 19 44.91 -2.08 -11.89
C PRO A 19 44.62 -3.38 -11.12
N CYS A 20 44.62 -3.31 -9.78
CA CYS A 20 44.24 -4.41 -8.91
C CYS A 20 42.71 -4.58 -8.76
N GLY A 21 41.90 -3.69 -9.34
CA GLY A 21 40.44 -3.70 -9.30
C GLY A 21 39.82 -2.93 -8.13
N HIS A 22 40.61 -2.41 -7.20
CA HIS A 22 40.09 -1.57 -6.11
C HIS A 22 39.81 -0.15 -6.57
N ILE A 23 38.75 0.45 -6.02
CA ILE A 23 38.23 1.74 -6.45
C ILE A 23 38.43 2.77 -5.33
N TYR A 24 38.93 3.95 -5.69
CA TYR A 24 39.17 5.08 -4.78
C TYR A 24 38.76 6.39 -5.47
N CYS A 25 38.56 7.47 -4.71
CA CYS A 25 38.41 8.79 -5.31
C CYS A 25 39.78 9.31 -5.79
N LYS A 26 39.76 10.24 -6.76
CA LYS A 26 40.96 10.87 -7.32
C LYS A 26 41.91 11.42 -6.24
N GLN A 27 41.36 12.17 -5.30
CA GLN A 27 42.12 12.80 -4.20
C GLN A 27 42.86 11.76 -3.35
N CYS A 28 42.23 10.62 -3.07
CA CYS A 28 42.87 9.55 -2.32
C CYS A 28 43.92 8.79 -3.12
N VAL A 29 43.79 8.72 -4.45
CA VAL A 29 44.83 8.16 -5.33
C VAL A 29 46.04 9.10 -5.41
N ASP A 30 45.80 10.39 -5.61
CA ASP A 30 46.84 11.42 -5.69
C ASP A 30 47.59 11.61 -4.35
N GLY A 31 46.90 11.35 -3.24
CA GLY A 31 47.47 11.38 -1.88
C GLY A 31 48.15 10.08 -1.43
N MET A 32 48.16 9.01 -2.25
CA MET A 32 48.90 7.80 -1.89
C MET A 32 50.40 8.07 -1.91
N GLU A 33 51.13 7.38 -1.02
CA GLU A 33 52.59 7.52 -0.95
C GLU A 33 53.22 7.10 -2.30
N ILE A 34 53.98 8.02 -2.89
CA ILE A 34 54.67 7.79 -4.15
C ILE A 34 56.04 7.18 -3.84
N LEU A 35 56.25 5.99 -4.35
CA LEU A 35 57.53 5.31 -4.42
C LEU A 35 58.25 5.75 -5.71
N ASP A 36 59.38 6.43 -5.56
CA ASP A 36 60.27 6.68 -6.68
C ASP A 36 61.15 5.45 -6.91
N ILE A 37 60.90 4.74 -8.01
CA ILE A 37 61.67 3.56 -8.43
C ILE A 37 62.81 4.05 -9.34
N SER A 38 63.59 5.01 -8.88
CA SER A 38 64.71 5.61 -9.60
C SER A 38 65.95 4.71 -9.56
N GLN A 39 65.94 3.60 -10.30
CA GLN A 39 67.14 2.74 -10.45
C GLN A 39 67.37 2.16 -11.85
N PHE A 40 66.63 2.57 -12.87
CA PHE A 40 66.90 2.11 -14.24
C PHE A 40 67.07 3.29 -15.22
N LYS A 41 68.30 3.45 -15.73
CA LYS A 41 68.65 4.30 -16.89
C LYS A 41 68.19 5.77 -16.83
N GLY A 42 68.33 6.44 -15.69
CA GLY A 42 68.24 7.90 -15.62
C GLY A 42 66.84 8.52 -15.79
N SER A 43 65.77 7.72 -15.83
CA SER A 43 64.39 8.20 -15.74
C SER A 43 63.81 7.89 -14.36
N SER A 44 63.25 8.90 -13.67
CA SER A 44 62.43 8.69 -12.48
C SER A 44 61.10 8.05 -12.89
N PHE A 45 60.71 6.99 -12.19
CA PHE A 45 59.46 6.27 -12.43
C PHE A 45 58.69 6.19 -11.13
N LYS A 46 57.50 6.80 -11.11
CA LYS A 46 56.65 6.87 -9.93
C LYS A 46 55.68 5.71 -9.90
N ALA A 47 55.68 5.00 -8.77
CA ALA A 47 54.70 3.96 -8.48
C ALA A 47 54.08 4.21 -7.11
N SER A 48 52.94 3.60 -6.85
CA SER A 48 52.34 3.60 -5.51
C SER A 48 51.77 2.23 -5.18
N HIS A 49 51.33 2.04 -3.94
CA HIS A 49 50.79 0.80 -3.43
C HIS A 49 49.29 0.93 -3.15
N CYS A 50 48.52 -0.09 -3.50
CA CYS A 50 47.11 -0.12 -3.17
C CYS A 50 46.92 -0.27 -1.66
N LEU A 51 46.12 0.60 -1.04
CA LEU A 51 45.84 0.56 0.41
C LEU A 51 45.09 -0.71 0.87
N ARG A 52 44.44 -1.44 -0.05
CA ARG A 52 43.64 -2.63 0.27
C ARG A 52 44.41 -3.94 0.11
N CYS A 53 45.26 -4.05 -0.90
CA CYS A 53 45.96 -5.29 -1.23
C CYS A 53 47.48 -5.15 -1.38
N SER A 54 48.02 -3.95 -1.15
CA SER A 54 49.44 -3.61 -1.20
C SER A 54 50.13 -3.89 -2.54
N LYS A 55 49.37 -4.18 -3.61
CA LYS A 55 49.90 -4.35 -4.96
C LYS A 55 50.42 -3.01 -5.48
N VAL A 56 51.63 -3.03 -6.03
CA VAL A 56 52.29 -1.85 -6.61
C VAL A 56 51.77 -1.59 -8.02
N PHE A 57 51.47 -0.34 -8.33
CA PHE A 57 50.96 0.10 -9.63
C PHE A 57 51.67 1.38 -10.11
N PRO A 58 51.76 1.61 -11.43
CA PRO A 58 52.33 2.84 -11.99
C PRO A 58 51.43 4.05 -11.74
N CYS A 59 52.01 5.20 -11.36
CA CYS A 59 51.29 6.47 -11.18
C CYS A 59 51.48 7.44 -12.34
N ASP A 60 52.60 7.36 -13.06
CA ASP A 60 52.88 8.28 -14.17
C ASP A 60 52.00 7.98 -15.39
N SER A 61 51.57 9.04 -16.10
CA SER A 61 50.94 8.89 -17.40
C SER A 61 51.97 8.31 -18.37
N LEU A 62 51.69 7.12 -18.88
CA LEU A 62 52.58 6.33 -19.72
C LEU A 62 52.60 6.86 -21.16
N ASP A 63 52.64 8.18 -21.32
CA ASP A 63 52.65 8.88 -22.60
C ASP A 63 54.05 8.76 -23.23
N GLY A 64 54.23 7.67 -23.98
CA GLY A 64 55.07 7.71 -25.18
C GLY A 64 56.39 6.94 -25.15
N ASN A 65 56.89 6.45 -24.01
CA ASN A 65 58.14 5.67 -24.01
C ASN A 65 58.06 4.38 -23.19
N ILE A 66 57.54 3.31 -23.82
CA ILE A 66 57.47 1.95 -23.25
C ILE A 66 58.85 1.45 -22.79
N GLN A 67 59.96 1.99 -23.33
CA GLN A 67 61.31 1.56 -22.99
C GLN A 67 61.78 2.03 -21.61
N SER A 68 61.23 3.13 -21.07
CA SER A 68 61.55 3.61 -19.70
C SER A 68 60.77 2.87 -18.61
N VAL A 69 59.79 2.05 -18.99
CA VAL A 69 58.90 1.35 -18.04
C VAL A 69 59.50 -0.02 -17.69
N PRO A 70 59.72 -0.32 -16.39
CA PRO A 70 60.21 -1.61 -15.96
C PRO A 70 59.32 -2.76 -16.45
N HIS A 71 59.92 -3.90 -16.81
CA HIS A 71 59.20 -5.02 -17.43
C HIS A 71 57.99 -5.50 -16.60
N LYS A 72 58.10 -5.43 -15.25
CA LYS A 72 57.03 -5.79 -14.32
C LYS A 72 55.77 -4.91 -14.42
N PHE A 73 55.88 -3.71 -14.97
CA PHE A 73 54.77 -2.77 -15.11
C PHE A 73 54.23 -2.64 -16.53
N ARG A 74 54.86 -3.28 -17.51
CA ARG A 74 54.40 -3.26 -18.92
C ARG A 74 52.96 -3.78 -19.13
N PRO A 75 52.47 -4.79 -18.39
CA PRO A 75 51.07 -5.22 -18.50
C PRO A 75 50.05 -4.13 -18.13
N TYR A 76 50.47 -3.07 -17.44
CA TYR A 76 49.61 -1.95 -17.03
C TYR A 76 49.68 -0.76 -18.00
N LEU A 77 50.37 -0.89 -19.14
CA LEU A 77 50.51 0.16 -20.16
C LEU A 77 49.25 0.32 -21.03
N SER A 78 48.41 -0.72 -21.16
CA SER A 78 47.03 -0.54 -21.63
C SER A 78 46.24 0.13 -20.50
N PRO A 79 45.37 1.13 -20.77
CA PRO A 79 44.89 2.09 -19.78
C PRO A 79 44.38 1.37 -18.52
N ALA A 80 45.27 1.26 -17.53
CA ALA A 80 45.05 0.41 -16.37
C ALA A 80 44.21 1.12 -15.30
N VAL A 81 43.87 2.39 -15.56
CA VAL A 81 42.99 3.22 -14.78
C VAL A 81 41.82 3.62 -15.66
N ARG A 82 40.69 2.96 -15.47
CA ARG A 82 39.42 3.40 -16.07
C ARG A 82 38.81 4.37 -15.08
N GLU A 83 38.70 5.64 -15.49
CA GLU A 83 37.90 6.61 -14.76
C GLU A 83 36.44 6.19 -14.84
N ILE A 84 35.85 5.88 -13.70
CA ILE A 84 34.45 5.50 -13.58
C ILE A 84 33.68 6.78 -13.34
N HIS A 85 33.04 7.29 -14.39
CA HIS A 85 32.07 8.36 -14.28
C HIS A 85 30.73 7.77 -13.83
N ILE A 86 30.40 7.94 -12.55
CA ILE A 86 29.04 7.69 -12.07
C ILE A 86 28.22 8.92 -12.46
N ASN A 87 27.30 8.75 -13.42
CA ASN A 87 26.37 9.82 -13.81
C ASN A 87 25.08 9.68 -12.98
N PRO A 88 24.90 10.48 -11.90
CA PRO A 88 23.75 10.34 -11.01
C PRO A 88 22.42 10.65 -11.71
N ASP A 89 22.44 11.49 -12.74
CA ASP A 89 21.24 11.95 -13.46
C ASP A 89 20.55 10.81 -14.20
N ASN A 90 21.31 9.81 -14.67
CA ASN A 90 20.75 8.64 -15.34
C ASN A 90 20.10 7.66 -14.37
N MET A 91 20.63 7.54 -13.15
CA MET A 91 20.05 6.67 -12.12
C MET A 91 18.74 7.26 -11.59
N GLU A 92 18.72 8.55 -11.28
CA GLU A 92 17.48 9.22 -10.85
C GLU A 92 16.39 9.18 -11.92
N LYS A 93 16.77 9.34 -13.20
CA LYS A 93 15.83 9.25 -14.33
C LYS A 93 15.26 7.83 -14.45
N GLN A 94 16.11 6.81 -14.31
CA GLN A 94 15.68 5.42 -14.37
C GLN A 94 14.76 5.05 -13.19
N GLU A 95 15.09 5.50 -11.98
CA GLU A 95 14.24 5.29 -10.79
C GLU A 95 12.90 6.02 -10.91
N LYS A 96 12.89 7.28 -11.37
CA LYS A 96 11.64 8.03 -11.62
C LYS A 96 10.77 7.33 -12.67
N GLU A 97 11.36 6.75 -13.71
CA GLU A 97 10.64 6.00 -14.73
C GLU A 97 10.10 4.66 -14.21
N GLN A 98 10.85 3.97 -13.35
CA GLN A 98 10.35 2.75 -12.69
C GLN A 98 9.22 3.07 -11.72
N LEU A 99 9.37 4.14 -10.93
CA LEU A 99 8.37 4.57 -9.96
C LEU A 99 7.07 5.02 -10.65
N SER A 100 7.16 5.73 -11.78
CA SER A 100 5.99 6.13 -12.55
C SER A 100 5.24 4.93 -13.16
N LYS A 101 5.96 3.92 -13.66
CA LYS A 101 5.37 2.65 -14.12
C LYS A 101 4.67 1.90 -13.00
N GLN A 102 5.27 1.86 -11.81
CA GLN A 102 4.66 1.23 -10.63
C GLN A 102 3.39 1.96 -10.21
N LEU A 103 3.41 3.29 -10.14
CA LEU A 103 2.24 4.11 -9.82
C LEU A 103 1.10 3.90 -10.81
N ALA A 104 1.38 3.89 -12.12
CA ALA A 104 0.37 3.62 -13.15
C ALA A 104 -0.24 2.22 -12.99
N CYS A 105 0.58 1.20 -12.71
CA CYS A 105 0.11 -0.16 -12.46
C CYS A 105 -0.78 -0.23 -11.20
N LEU A 106 -0.35 0.38 -10.10
CA LEU A 106 -1.11 0.45 -8.85
C LEU A 106 -2.44 1.17 -9.03
N GLN A 107 -2.45 2.31 -9.72
CA GLN A 107 -3.66 3.07 -10.01
C GLN A 107 -4.66 2.25 -10.81
N SER A 108 -4.21 1.53 -11.85
CA SER A 108 -5.08 0.65 -12.63
C SER A 108 -5.71 -0.47 -11.79
N LYS A 109 -4.95 -1.02 -10.82
CA LYS A 109 -5.46 -2.04 -9.87
C LYS A 109 -6.50 -1.46 -8.92
N CYS A 110 -6.27 -0.26 -8.40
CA CYS A 110 -7.23 0.44 -7.54
C CYS A 110 -8.54 0.71 -8.29
N GLU A 111 -8.47 1.19 -9.54
CA GLU A 111 -9.65 1.43 -10.37
C GLU A 111 -10.42 0.14 -10.71
N TYR A 112 -9.70 -0.96 -10.92
CA TYR A 112 -10.30 -2.28 -11.11
C TYR A 112 -11.02 -2.76 -9.85
N MET A 113 -10.38 -2.68 -8.69
CA MET A 113 -11.00 -3.06 -7.42
C MET A 113 -12.21 -2.18 -7.08
N ALA A 114 -12.13 -0.87 -7.35
CA ALA A 114 -13.25 0.05 -7.17
C ALA A 114 -14.45 -0.32 -8.07
N ARG A 115 -14.21 -0.81 -9.29
CA ARG A 115 -15.28 -1.34 -10.16
C ARG A 115 -15.92 -2.60 -9.58
N GLN A 116 -15.12 -3.52 -9.08
CA GLN A 116 -15.60 -4.74 -8.42
C GLN A 116 -16.45 -4.45 -7.19
N ILE A 117 -16.07 -3.47 -6.37
CA ILE A 117 -16.86 -3.03 -5.21
C ILE A 117 -18.22 -2.50 -5.66
N ARG A 118 -18.26 -1.59 -6.64
CA ARG A 118 -19.53 -1.05 -7.16
C ARG A 118 -20.45 -2.13 -7.72
N GLU A 119 -19.91 -3.14 -8.38
CA GLU A 119 -20.70 -4.25 -8.91
C GLU A 119 -21.30 -5.11 -7.78
N LYS A 120 -20.51 -5.40 -6.74
CA LYS A 120 -20.96 -6.12 -5.55
C LYS A 120 -22.01 -5.33 -4.77
N ASP A 121 -21.85 -4.02 -4.63
CA ASP A 121 -22.84 -3.14 -4.00
C ASP A 121 -24.18 -3.18 -4.76
N LEU A 122 -24.14 -3.11 -6.09
CA LEU A 122 -25.35 -3.24 -6.91
C LEU A 122 -26.02 -4.62 -6.75
N GLN A 123 -25.25 -5.69 -6.59
CA GLN A 123 -25.80 -7.01 -6.29
C GLN A 123 -26.45 -7.07 -4.91
N LEU A 124 -25.82 -6.45 -3.90
CA LEU A 124 -26.38 -6.34 -2.55
C LEU A 124 -27.68 -5.55 -2.54
N ASP A 125 -27.78 -4.44 -3.30
CA ASP A 125 -29.01 -3.66 -3.42
C ASP A 125 -30.16 -4.45 -4.07
N LYS A 126 -29.85 -5.28 -5.08
CA LYS A 126 -30.87 -6.17 -5.67
C LYS A 126 -31.37 -7.20 -4.66
N LEU A 127 -30.46 -7.80 -3.87
CA LEU A 127 -30.82 -8.77 -2.85
C LEU A 127 -31.59 -8.13 -1.68
N SER A 128 -31.21 -6.92 -1.26
CA SER A 128 -31.87 -6.19 -0.17
C SER A 128 -33.31 -5.86 -0.53
N GLN A 129 -33.58 -5.42 -1.75
CA GLN A 129 -34.96 -5.21 -2.23
C GLN A 129 -35.78 -6.50 -2.13
N VAL A 130 -35.27 -7.63 -2.62
CA VAL A 130 -36.01 -8.93 -2.57
C VAL A 130 -36.32 -9.34 -1.12
N ILE A 131 -35.39 -9.14 -0.18
CA ILE A 131 -35.59 -9.47 1.23
C ILE A 131 -36.65 -8.56 1.86
N ILE A 132 -36.61 -7.26 1.58
CA ILE A 132 -37.59 -6.28 2.09
C ILE A 132 -39.00 -6.66 1.61
N TRP A 133 -39.19 -6.95 0.32
CA TRP A 133 -40.49 -7.34 -0.23
C TRP A 133 -41.03 -8.67 0.33
N ARG A 134 -40.17 -9.62 0.71
CA ARG A 134 -40.60 -10.87 1.37
C ARG A 134 -41.02 -10.68 2.83
N LYS A 135 -40.52 -9.65 3.51
CA LYS A 135 -40.71 -9.46 4.96
C LYS A 135 -41.80 -8.44 5.32
N LEU A 136 -42.19 -7.58 4.38
CA LEU A 136 -43.28 -6.61 4.58
C LEU A 136 -44.68 -7.25 4.76
N PRO A 137 -45.08 -8.30 4.01
CA PRO A 137 -46.42 -8.88 4.15
C PRO A 137 -46.65 -9.55 5.52
N SER A 138 -45.61 -10.13 6.12
CA SER A 138 -45.73 -10.85 7.40
C SER A 138 -45.99 -9.90 8.57
N LEU A 139 -45.37 -8.71 8.58
CA LEU A 139 -45.58 -7.71 9.63
C LEU A 139 -46.95 -7.05 9.54
N HIS A 140 -47.42 -6.78 8.31
CA HIS A 140 -48.74 -6.17 8.13
C HIS A 140 -49.88 -7.14 8.51
N PHE A 141 -49.69 -8.45 8.31
CA PHE A 141 -50.65 -9.47 8.72
C PHE A 141 -50.75 -9.61 10.25
N GLU A 142 -49.62 -9.64 10.98
CA GLU A 142 -49.66 -9.75 12.45
C GLU A 142 -50.31 -8.53 13.11
N VAL A 143 -49.97 -7.31 12.67
CA VAL A 143 -50.57 -6.09 13.22
C VAL A 143 -52.07 -6.02 12.92
N TYR A 144 -52.48 -6.43 11.73
CA TYR A 144 -53.90 -6.46 11.36
C TYR A 144 -54.67 -7.47 12.21
N VAL A 145 -54.17 -8.70 12.34
CA VAL A 145 -54.82 -9.76 13.14
C VAL A 145 -54.90 -9.36 14.62
N LEU A 146 -53.82 -8.83 15.20
CA LEU A 146 -53.82 -8.35 16.58
C LEU A 146 -54.79 -7.18 16.78
N GLY A 147 -54.87 -6.26 15.81
CA GLY A 147 -55.85 -5.16 15.82
C GLY A 147 -57.29 -5.66 15.83
N TRP A 148 -57.64 -6.64 14.99
CA TRP A 148 -58.97 -7.24 14.97
C TRP A 148 -59.30 -8.01 16.24
N VAL A 149 -58.36 -8.78 16.78
CA VAL A 149 -58.54 -9.49 18.06
C VAL A 149 -58.79 -8.51 19.19
N PHE A 150 -58.05 -7.39 19.23
CA PHE A 150 -58.26 -6.34 20.24
C PHE A 150 -59.64 -5.69 20.14
N ILE A 151 -60.10 -5.35 18.92
CA ILE A 151 -61.44 -4.82 18.68
C ILE A 151 -62.51 -5.82 19.13
N PHE A 152 -62.35 -7.11 18.81
CA PHE A 152 -63.28 -8.17 19.24
C PHE A 152 -63.35 -8.29 20.77
N ILE A 153 -62.21 -8.24 21.45
CA ILE A 153 -62.15 -8.27 22.92
C ILE A 153 -62.88 -7.07 23.51
N LEU A 154 -62.65 -5.86 22.99
CA LEU A 154 -63.36 -4.65 23.44
C LEU A 154 -64.87 -4.75 23.20
N MET A 155 -65.31 -5.33 22.08
CA MET A 155 -66.72 -5.54 21.79
C MET A 155 -67.37 -6.50 22.80
N ILE A 156 -66.71 -7.63 23.12
CA ILE A 156 -67.20 -8.60 24.11
C ILE A 156 -67.24 -7.99 25.51
N LEU A 157 -66.21 -7.22 25.90
CA LEU A 157 -66.17 -6.53 27.19
C LEU A 157 -67.23 -5.42 27.29
N GLY A 158 -67.47 -4.68 26.20
CA GLY A 158 -68.54 -3.68 26.11
C GLY A 158 -69.93 -4.30 26.21
N LEU A 159 -70.16 -5.46 25.59
CA LEU A 159 -71.40 -6.21 25.73
C LEU A 159 -71.65 -6.70 27.16
N LYS A 160 -70.59 -7.07 27.91
CA LYS A 160 -70.70 -7.42 29.33
C LYS A 160 -71.12 -6.24 30.21
N GLN A 161 -70.64 -5.03 29.92
CA GLN A 161 -71.05 -3.80 30.62
C GLN A 161 -72.54 -3.52 30.40
N ILE A 162 -73.04 -3.72 29.17
CA ILE A 162 -74.46 -3.52 28.83
C ILE A 162 -75.36 -4.56 29.53
N ALA A 163 -74.92 -5.82 29.64
CA ALA A 163 -75.67 -6.86 30.34
C ALA A 163 -75.80 -6.60 31.86
N TYR A 164 -74.85 -5.88 32.47
CA TYR A 164 -74.90 -5.52 33.89
C TYR A 164 -75.83 -4.33 34.21
N ILE A 165 -76.22 -3.55 33.19
CA ILE A 165 -77.09 -2.38 33.34
C ILE A 165 -78.57 -2.75 33.09
N LEU A 166 -78.88 -3.96 32.59
CA LEU A 166 -80.27 -4.38 32.47
C LEU A 166 -80.90 -4.58 33.87
N PRO A 167 -81.90 -3.78 34.26
CA PRO A 167 -82.55 -3.95 35.55
C PRO A 167 -83.26 -5.30 35.57
N LYS A 168 -83.07 -6.04 36.67
CA LYS A 168 -83.85 -7.24 37.01
C LYS A 168 -85.33 -6.94 36.78
N PRO A 169 -86.11 -7.83 36.13
CA PRO A 169 -87.55 -7.62 35.99
C PRO A 169 -88.15 -7.51 37.39
N LEU A 170 -88.67 -6.31 37.68
CA LEU A 170 -89.38 -5.95 38.90
C LEU A 170 -90.63 -6.82 39.05
N GLY A 171 -90.93 -7.12 40.31
CA GLY A 171 -91.89 -8.13 40.73
C GLY A 171 -93.29 -7.95 40.16
N ALA A 172 -93.94 -9.09 39.97
CA ALA A 172 -95.36 -9.20 39.67
C ALA A 172 -96.19 -8.55 40.80
N HIS A 173 -96.60 -7.30 40.57
CA HIS A 173 -97.64 -6.65 41.37
C HIS A 173 -99.00 -7.22 40.91
N ARG A 174 -99.61 -8.04 41.78
CA ARG A 174 -101.04 -8.35 41.71
C ARG A 174 -101.82 -7.05 41.88
N ALA A 175 -102.58 -6.66 40.87
CA ALA A 175 -103.66 -5.70 41.01
C ALA A 175 -104.97 -6.41 40.65
N CYS A 176 -105.83 -6.57 41.66
CA CYS A 176 -107.25 -6.83 41.48
C CYS A 176 -107.87 -5.72 40.63
N PHE A 177 -108.63 -6.09 39.60
CA PHE A 177 -109.77 -5.29 39.18
C PHE A 177 -110.97 -6.23 39.00
N GLN A 178 -111.92 -6.03 39.90
CA GLN A 178 -113.27 -6.57 39.91
C GLN A 178 -114.08 -5.92 38.78
N GLY A 179 -114.92 -6.72 38.12
CA GLY A 179 -116.30 -6.29 37.83
C GLY A 179 -116.79 -6.38 36.38
N GLN A 180 -117.70 -7.35 36.16
CA GLN A 180 -118.96 -7.27 35.37
C GLN A 180 -118.82 -7.19 33.83
N CYS A 181 -119.66 -7.80 32.97
CA CYS A 181 -120.89 -8.60 33.04
C CYS A 181 -121.16 -9.17 31.61
N PHE A 182 -122.26 -9.93 31.45
CA PHE A 182 -122.79 -10.69 30.28
C PHE A 182 -122.40 -12.19 30.36
N GLN A 183 -123.31 -13.15 30.48
CA GLN A 183 -124.74 -13.21 30.11
C GLN A 183 -125.46 -14.27 30.94
#